data_AF-A0A959SPD3-F1
#
_entry.id   AF-A0A959SPD3-F1
#
_cell.length_a   1.000
_cell.length_b   1.000
_cell.length_c   1.000
_cell.angle_alpha   90.00
_cell.angle_beta   90.00
_cell.angle_gamma   90.00
#
_symmetry.space_group_name_H-M   'P 1'
#
loop_
_entity.id
_entity.type
_entity.pdbx_description
1 polymer ?
#
loop_
_entity_poly.entity_id
_entity_poly.type
_entity_poly.pdbx_seq_one_letter_code
_entity_poly.pdbx_strand_id
1 'polypeptide(L)'
;MALVTPDNTAPIPGSALPWPFRHHALTVGILAFVITIVWRVLTVSHFTLVIGALEVALVPLLVAWVVWRIVQRSLANDWRINGFEIYVLLMVLLPLGAAIGAQREFGQPLIWGIFAFKDYYLLLGVLAVYHWLRMGWISLRQLEQALLIVAWTCLIYFYLATLFINP
;
A
#
# COMPACT_ATOMS: atom_id res chain seq x y z
N MET A 1 -7.83 27.62 41.04
CA MET A 1 -8.70 26.43 40.95
C MET A 1 -8.35 25.75 39.63
N ALA A 2 -7.43 24.79 39.67
CA ALA A 2 -6.89 24.14 38.48
C ALA A 2 -7.77 22.93 38.12
N LEU A 3 -8.29 22.89 36.90
CA LEU A 3 -9.06 21.78 36.35
C LEU A 3 -8.12 20.61 36.12
N VAL A 4 -8.18 19.61 37.00
CA VAL A 4 -7.57 18.30 36.80
C VAL A 4 -8.36 17.61 35.68
N THR A 5 -7.80 17.58 34.48
CA THR A 5 -8.31 16.73 33.40
C THR A 5 -8.08 15.28 33.81
N PRO A 6 -9.12 14.44 33.95
CA PRO A 6 -8.94 13.04 34.29
C PRO A 6 -8.15 12.36 33.16
N ASP A 7 -7.01 11.80 33.55
CA ASP A 7 -6.15 10.98 32.71
C ASP A 7 -6.95 9.74 32.29
N ASN A 8 -7.45 9.77 31.05
CA ASN A 8 -8.36 8.76 30.49
C ASN A 8 -7.59 7.54 29.96
N THR A 9 -6.57 7.10 30.71
CA THR A 9 -5.72 5.94 30.40
C THR A 9 -6.21 4.65 31.06
N ALA A 10 -7.43 4.62 31.58
CA ALA A 10 -8.03 3.39 32.10
C ALA A 10 -8.22 2.38 30.94
N PRO A 11 -7.52 1.24 30.95
CA PRO A 11 -7.67 0.23 29.91
C PRO A 11 -9.06 -0.41 30.03
N ILE A 12 -9.78 -0.48 28.90
CA ILE A 12 -11.11 -1.08 28.80
C ILE A 12 -11.03 -2.54 29.27
N PRO A 13 -11.67 -2.91 30.41
CA PRO A 13 -11.63 -4.27 30.91
C PRO A 13 -12.58 -5.12 30.07
N GLY A 14 -12.02 -5.86 29.10
CA GLY A 14 -12.80 -6.71 28.19
C GLY A 14 -12.12 -7.07 26.86
N SER A 15 -10.99 -6.44 26.50
CA SER A 15 -10.23 -6.78 25.29
C SER A 15 -9.25 -7.95 25.48
N ALA A 16 -9.70 -9.01 26.17
CA ALA A 16 -8.96 -10.26 26.32
C ALA A 16 -8.90 -11.04 24.99
N LEU A 17 -8.15 -10.52 24.04
CA LEU A 17 -7.56 -11.27 22.94
C LEU A 17 -6.04 -11.02 23.01
N PRO A 18 -5.27 -11.95 23.62
CA PRO A 18 -3.83 -11.80 23.77
C PRO A 18 -3.11 -12.17 22.48
N TRP A 19 -3.24 -11.37 21.42
CA TRP A 19 -2.41 -11.47 20.22
C TRP A 19 -2.23 -10.08 19.61
N PRO A 20 -1.01 -9.50 19.61
CA PRO A 20 -0.38 -9.26 18.30
C PRO A 20 1.17 -9.26 18.26
N PHE A 21 1.90 -9.71 19.28
CA PHE A 21 3.37 -9.56 19.30
C PHE A 21 4.15 -10.52 18.39
N ARG A 22 3.55 -11.62 17.93
CA ARG A 22 4.28 -12.63 17.12
C ARG A 22 4.41 -12.31 15.63
N HIS A 23 3.73 -11.29 15.14
CA HIS A 23 3.80 -10.92 13.73
C HIS A 23 4.45 -9.56 13.48
N HIS A 24 4.99 -8.86 14.49
CA HIS A 24 5.56 -7.52 14.29
C HIS A 24 6.64 -7.47 13.21
N ALA A 25 7.58 -8.42 13.22
CA ALA A 25 8.58 -8.51 12.16
C ALA A 25 7.96 -8.85 10.78
N LEU A 26 6.89 -9.65 10.77
CA LEU A 26 6.20 -10.04 9.55
C LEU A 26 5.37 -8.89 8.97
N THR A 27 4.60 -8.16 9.79
CA THR A 27 3.83 -6.99 9.33
C THR A 27 4.75 -5.86 8.89
N VAL A 28 5.82 -5.58 9.64
CA VAL A 28 6.83 -4.59 9.24
C VAL A 28 7.54 -5.04 7.97
N GLY A 29 7.88 -6.33 7.84
CA GLY A 29 8.50 -6.90 6.64
C GLY A 29 7.59 -6.84 5.42
N ILE A 30 6.30 -7.15 5.56
CA ILE A 30 5.30 -7.06 4.48
C ILE A 30 5.09 -5.60 4.07
N LEU A 31 4.98 -4.68 5.03
CA LEU A 31 4.87 -3.25 4.75
C LEU A 31 6.12 -2.73 4.04
N ALA A 32 7.30 -3.05 4.56
CA ALA A 32 8.56 -2.67 3.96
C ALA A 32 8.68 -3.24 2.55
N PHE A 33 8.30 -4.50 2.33
CA PHE A 33 8.29 -5.14 1.02
C PHE A 33 7.33 -4.44 0.05
N VAL A 34 6.10 -4.15 0.49
CA VAL A 34 5.12 -3.40 -0.30
C VAL A 34 5.67 -2.02 -0.67
N ILE A 35 6.26 -1.30 0.28
CA ILE A 35 6.84 0.04 0.07
C ILE A 35 8.13 -0.02 -0.78
N THR A 36 8.90 -1.10 -0.71
CA THR A 36 10.13 -1.27 -1.52
C THR A 36 9.79 -1.61 -2.96
N ILE A 37 8.74 -2.41 -3.20
CA ILE A 37 8.18 -2.63 -4.54
C ILE A 37 7.62 -1.32 -5.11
N VAL A 38 6.99 -0.51 -4.26
CA VAL A 38 6.53 0.85 -4.58
C VAL A 38 7.68 1.76 -5.04
N TRP A 39 8.88 1.57 -4.49
CA TRP A 39 10.04 2.35 -4.88
C TRP A 39 10.78 1.75 -6.08
N ARG A 40 10.27 2.17 -7.23
CA ARG A 40 10.85 2.15 -8.59
C ARG A 40 12.33 2.54 -8.68
N VAL A 41 12.93 3.04 -7.60
CA VAL A 41 14.37 3.25 -7.39
C VAL A 41 15.23 2.07 -7.85
N LEU A 42 14.76 0.84 -7.66
CA LEU A 42 15.48 -0.36 -8.09
C LEU A 42 15.33 -0.70 -9.58
N THR A 43 14.50 0.02 -10.35
CA THR A 43 14.29 -0.29 -11.79
C THR A 43 15.44 0.12 -12.70
N VAL A 44 16.46 0.82 -12.18
CA VAL A 44 17.72 1.05 -12.90
C VAL A 44 18.69 -0.14 -12.72
N SER A 45 18.29 -1.19 -11.99
CA SER A 45 19.13 -2.33 -11.62
C SER A 45 18.93 -3.56 -12.51
N HIS A 46 19.88 -4.50 -12.44
CA HIS A 46 19.78 -5.83 -13.05
C HIS A 46 18.56 -6.67 -12.55
N PHE A 47 17.85 -6.21 -11.52
CA PHE A 47 16.67 -6.88 -10.95
C PHE A 47 15.34 -6.46 -11.56
N THR A 48 15.35 -5.71 -12.67
CA THR A 48 14.11 -5.25 -13.36
C THR A 48 13.11 -6.37 -13.64
N LEU A 49 13.58 -7.55 -14.05
CA LEU A 49 12.72 -8.71 -14.31
C LEU A 49 12.06 -9.25 -13.03
N VAL A 50 12.82 -9.34 -11.94
CA VAL A 50 12.31 -9.83 -10.65
C VAL A 50 11.30 -8.84 -10.07
N ILE A 51 11.62 -7.55 -10.10
CA ILE A 51 10.72 -6.49 -9.62
C ILE A 51 9.46 -6.45 -10.47
N GLY A 52 9.59 -6.52 -11.80
CA GLY A 52 8.45 -6.58 -12.71
C GLY A 52 7.55 -7.80 -12.45
N ALA A 53 8.13 -8.98 -12.18
CA ALA A 53 7.36 -10.16 -11.82
C ALA A 53 6.62 -9.99 -10.48
N LEU A 54 7.27 -9.38 -9.49
CA LEU A 54 6.64 -9.05 -8.20
C LEU A 54 5.52 -8.02 -8.35
N GLU A 55 5.71 -6.97 -9.15
CA GLU A 55 4.66 -5.99 -9.46
C GLU A 55 3.46 -6.68 -10.13
N VAL A 56 3.71 -7.47 -11.17
CA VAL A 56 2.66 -8.22 -11.90
C VAL A 56 1.91 -9.19 -10.98
N ALA A 57 2.57 -9.78 -9.98
CA ALA A 57 1.93 -10.64 -8.99
C ALA A 57 1.18 -9.86 -7.90
N LEU A 58 1.69 -8.69 -7.48
CA LEU A 58 1.11 -7.85 -6.45
C LEU A 58 -0.22 -7.23 -6.90
N VAL A 59 -0.32 -6.85 -8.16
CA VAL A 59 -1.52 -6.25 -8.75
C VAL A 59 -2.78 -7.13 -8.59
N PRO A 60 -2.83 -8.38 -9.09
CA PRO A 60 -4.01 -9.22 -8.95
C PRO A 60 -4.30 -9.53 -7.49
N LEU A 61 -3.29 -9.62 -6.62
CA LEU A 61 -3.47 -9.78 -5.18
C LEU A 61 -4.20 -8.58 -4.56
N LEU A 62 -3.75 -7.36 -4.86
CA LEU A 62 -4.38 -6.12 -4.38
C LEU A 62 -5.80 -5.95 -4.94
N VAL A 63 -6.01 -6.27 -6.22
CA VAL A 63 -7.34 -6.25 -6.84
C VAL A 63 -8.27 -7.27 -6.17
N ALA A 64 -7.82 -8.51 -5.98
CA ALA A 64 -8.59 -9.54 -5.27
C ALA A 64 -8.93 -9.11 -3.84
N TRP A 65 -7.99 -8.47 -3.15
CA TRP A 65 -8.22 -7.91 -1.82
C TRP A 65 -9.28 -6.79 -1.83
N VAL A 66 -9.24 -5.86 -2.79
CA VAL A 66 -10.26 -4.81 -2.94
C VAL A 66 -11.64 -5.42 -3.21
N VAL A 67 -11.72 -6.40 -4.11
CA VAL A 67 -12.99 -7.09 -4.43
C VAL A 67 -13.52 -7.79 -3.18
N TRP A 68 -12.69 -8.55 -2.48
CA TRP A 68 -13.06 -9.22 -1.23
C TRP A 68 -13.60 -8.22 -0.20
N ARG A 69 -12.94 -7.07 -0.04
CA ARG A 69 -13.38 -6.00 0.86
C ARG A 69 -14.74 -5.41 0.47
N ILE A 70 -14.98 -5.17 -0.81
CA ILE A 70 -16.27 -4.67 -1.31
C ILE A 70 -17.38 -5.69 -1.02
N VAL A 71 -17.11 -6.98 -1.26
CA VAL A 71 -18.05 -8.07 -0.95
C VAL A 71 -18.36 -8.11 0.55
N GLN A 72 -17.34 -8.06 1.42
CA GLN A 72 -17.54 -8.03 2.88
C GLN A 72 -18.41 -6.85 3.32
N ARG A 73 -18.19 -5.65 2.77
CA ARG A 73 -19.02 -4.48 3.06
C ARG A 73 -20.46 -4.63 2.58
N SER A 74 -20.63 -5.18 1.38
CA SER A 74 -21.96 -5.45 0.82
C SER A 74 -22.74 -6.45 1.68
N LEU A 75 -22.08 -7.48 2.21
CA LEU A 75 -22.69 -8.47 3.10
C LEU A 75 -23.04 -7.88 4.47
N ALA A 76 -22.21 -6.97 4.99
CA ALA A 76 -22.46 -6.26 6.24
C ALA A 76 -23.49 -5.12 6.11
N ASN A 77 -23.94 -4.81 4.89
CA ASN A 77 -24.81 -3.69 4.54
C ASN A 77 -24.31 -2.32 5.06
N ASP A 78 -22.99 -2.18 5.23
CA ASP A 78 -22.34 -0.96 5.71
C ASP A 78 -21.60 -0.26 4.55
N TRP A 79 -22.33 0.63 3.88
CA TRP A 79 -21.82 1.42 2.75
C TRP A 79 -21.16 2.74 3.19
N ARG A 80 -20.69 2.83 4.43
CA ARG A 80 -19.96 4.01 4.90
C ARG A 80 -18.58 4.12 4.25
N ILE A 81 -18.54 4.82 3.11
CA ILE A 81 -17.31 5.17 2.42
C ILE A 81 -16.76 6.48 3.00
N ASN A 82 -15.49 6.47 3.39
CA ASN A 82 -14.80 7.68 3.86
C ASN A 82 -14.34 8.50 2.63
N GLY A 83 -14.35 9.84 2.72
CA GLY A 83 -13.86 10.73 1.66
C GLY A 83 -12.45 10.39 1.17
N PHE A 84 -11.56 9.92 2.04
CA PHE A 84 -10.23 9.42 1.61
C PHE A 84 -10.32 8.21 0.68
N GLU A 85 -11.24 7.27 0.93
CA GLU A 85 -11.43 6.10 0.07
C GLU A 85 -12.00 6.50 -1.29
N ILE A 86 -12.90 7.49 -1.32
CA ILE A 86 -13.43 8.07 -2.56
C ILE A 86 -12.29 8.72 -3.35
N TYR A 87 -11.46 9.52 -2.70
CA TYR A 87 -10.32 10.18 -3.33
C TYR A 87 -9.37 9.16 -3.99
N VAL A 88 -9.00 8.10 -3.27
CA VAL A 88 -8.13 7.04 -3.83
C VAL A 88 -8.81 6.30 -4.98
N LEU A 89 -10.11 5.99 -4.86
CA LEU A 89 -10.85 5.33 -5.93
C LEU A 89 -10.90 6.19 -7.20
N LEU A 90 -11.13 7.49 -7.07
CA LEU A 90 -11.10 8.43 -8.20
C LEU A 90 -9.72 8.48 -8.87
N MET A 91 -8.65 8.45 -8.07
CA MET A 91 -7.28 8.40 -8.60
C MET A 91 -7.00 7.11 -9.38
N VAL A 92 -7.60 5.97 -8.98
CA VAL A 92 -7.49 4.71 -9.73
C VAL A 92 -8.32 4.73 -11.03
N LEU A 93 -9.44 5.46 -11.05
CA LEU A 93 -10.29 5.59 -12.25
C LEU A 93 -9.68 6.47 -13.34
N LEU A 94 -8.82 7.42 -12.98
CA LEU A 94 -8.21 8.36 -13.92
C LEU A 94 -7.33 7.66 -15.00
N PRO A 95 -6.43 6.73 -14.65
CA PRO A 95 -5.76 5.83 -15.60
C PRO A 95 -6.70 5.05 -16.52
N LEU A 96 -7.85 4.62 -15.99
CA LEU A 96 -8.84 3.86 -16.75
C LEU A 96 -9.44 4.73 -17.86
N GLY A 97 -9.74 5.99 -17.56
CA GLY A 97 -10.21 6.96 -18.54
C GLY A 97 -9.20 7.20 -19.67
N ALA A 98 -7.91 7.34 -19.32
CA ALA A 98 -6.85 7.48 -20.30
C ALA A 98 -6.65 6.21 -21.15
N ALA A 99 -6.76 5.01 -20.55
CA ALA A 99 -6.70 3.75 -21.27
C ALA A 99 -7.85 3.57 -22.27
N ILE A 100 -9.08 3.97 -21.88
CA ILE A 100 -10.25 3.99 -22.78
C ILE A 100 -10.03 4.97 -23.93
N GLY A 101 -9.48 6.16 -23.64
CA GLY A 101 -9.13 7.15 -24.66
C GLY A 101 -8.12 6.59 -25.67
N ALA A 102 -7.06 5.95 -25.20
CA ALA A 102 -6.05 5.33 -26.05
C ALA A 102 -6.62 4.18 -26.92
N GLN A 103 -7.56 3.39 -26.37
CA GLN A 103 -8.25 2.37 -27.15
C GLN A 103 -9.09 2.96 -28.27
N ARG A 104 -9.83 4.04 -27.99
CA ARG A 104 -10.69 4.69 -29.00
C ARG A 104 -9.90 5.37 -30.10
N GLU A 105 -8.82 6.07 -29.74
CA GLU A 105 -8.07 6.90 -30.68
C GLU A 105 -7.01 6.11 -31.46
N PHE A 106 -6.35 5.15 -30.79
CA PHE A 106 -5.21 4.42 -31.35
C PHE A 106 -5.50 2.94 -31.59
N GLY A 107 -6.71 2.45 -31.28
CA GLY A 107 -7.06 1.03 -31.39
C GLY A 107 -6.27 0.13 -30.43
N GLN A 108 -5.59 0.72 -29.44
CA GLN A 108 -4.73 -0.05 -28.52
C GLN A 108 -5.58 -0.89 -27.57
N PRO A 109 -5.25 -2.17 -27.35
CA PRO A 109 -5.95 -2.98 -26.35
C PRO A 109 -5.90 -2.31 -24.97
N LEU A 110 -7.05 -2.22 -24.31
CA LEU A 110 -7.22 -1.49 -23.04
C LEU A 110 -6.28 -1.98 -21.93
N ILE A 111 -5.92 -3.27 -21.96
CA ILE A 111 -4.96 -3.90 -21.04
C ILE A 111 -3.58 -3.20 -21.07
N TRP A 112 -3.10 -2.81 -22.25
CA TRP A 112 -1.83 -2.11 -22.39
C TRP A 112 -1.91 -0.68 -21.87
N GLY A 113 -3.04 -0.01 -22.09
CA GLY A 113 -3.32 1.30 -21.51
C GLY A 113 -3.31 1.26 -19.98
N ILE A 114 -3.96 0.27 -19.36
CA ILE A 114 -3.95 0.09 -17.91
C ILE A 114 -2.54 -0.19 -17.39
N PHE A 115 -1.80 -1.12 -18.02
CA PHE A 115 -0.44 -1.45 -17.59
C PHE A 115 0.59 -0.35 -17.87
N ALA A 116 0.30 0.59 -18.77
CA ALA A 116 1.15 1.76 -18.99
C ALA A 116 1.18 2.68 -17.77
N PHE A 117 0.07 2.77 -17.04
CA PHE A 117 0.03 3.49 -15.77
C PHE A 117 0.60 2.59 -14.68
N LYS A 118 1.86 2.77 -14.33
CA LYS A 118 2.48 1.91 -13.30
C LYS A 118 2.07 2.30 -11.89
N ASP A 119 1.49 3.48 -11.68
CA ASP A 119 1.26 4.00 -10.33
C ASP A 119 -0.02 3.49 -9.65
N TYR A 120 -0.89 2.73 -10.34
CA TYR A 120 -2.16 2.29 -9.74
C TYR A 120 -1.97 1.31 -8.57
N TYR A 121 -0.93 0.47 -8.59
CA TYR A 121 -0.67 -0.45 -7.49
C TYR A 121 -0.23 0.31 -6.22
N LEU A 122 0.36 1.50 -6.37
CA LEU A 122 0.67 2.39 -5.25
C LEU A 122 -0.60 2.85 -4.55
N LEU A 123 -1.57 3.30 -5.33
CA LEU A 123 -2.87 3.74 -4.83
C LEU A 123 -3.61 2.61 -4.11
N LEU A 124 -3.60 1.41 -4.69
CA LEU A 124 -4.18 0.22 -4.08
C LEU A 124 -3.44 -0.18 -2.79
N GLY A 125 -2.11 -0.09 -2.78
CA GLY A 125 -1.28 -0.34 -1.60
C GLY A 125 -1.56 0.65 -0.48
N VAL A 126 -1.69 1.95 -0.79
CA VAL A 126 -2.09 2.99 0.18
C VAL A 126 -3.47 2.70 0.75
N LEU A 127 -4.43 2.29 -0.08
CA LEU A 127 -5.77 1.90 0.39
C LEU A 127 -5.71 0.69 1.34
N ALA A 128 -4.85 -0.29 1.05
CA ALA A 128 -4.63 -1.45 1.91
C ALA A 128 -4.03 -1.07 3.25
N VAL A 129 -2.94 -0.30 3.26
CA VAL A 129 -2.29 0.19 4.48
C VAL A 129 -3.26 1.03 5.31
N TYR A 130 -4.00 1.94 4.67
CA TYR A 130 -5.01 2.75 5.35
C TYR A 130 -6.09 1.89 6.00
N HIS A 131 -6.56 0.85 5.30
CA HIS A 131 -7.57 -0.05 5.84
C HIS A 131 -7.04 -0.85 7.04
N TRP A 132 -5.81 -1.38 6.95
CA TRP A 132 -5.17 -2.10 8.06
C TRP A 132 -4.91 -1.21 9.27
N LEU A 133 -4.56 0.06 9.05
CA LEU A 133 -4.43 1.05 10.10
C LEU A 133 -5.79 1.30 10.79
N ARG A 134 -6.88 1.45 10.02
CA ARG A 134 -8.24 1.62 10.57
C ARG A 134 -8.76 0.41 11.34
N MET A 135 -8.37 -0.80 10.94
CA MET A 135 -8.74 -2.03 11.66
C MET A 135 -7.86 -2.28 12.90
N GLY A 136 -6.83 -1.47 13.13
CA GLY A 136 -5.86 -1.69 14.21
C GLY A 136 -4.95 -2.90 13.97
N TRP A 137 -4.90 -3.44 12.75
CA TRP A 137 -4.01 -4.55 12.40
C TRP A 137 -2.55 -4.10 12.35
N ILE A 138 -2.34 -2.82 12.02
CA ILE A 138 -1.04 -2.17 11.96
C ILE A 138 -1.10 -0.94 12.86
N SER A 139 -0.06 -0.74 13.66
CA SER A 139 0.09 0.49 14.45
C SER A 139 0.87 1.56 13.67
N LEU A 140 0.64 2.83 14.00
CA LEU A 140 1.36 3.94 13.39
C LEU A 140 2.89 3.82 13.59
N ARG A 141 3.32 3.27 14.73
CA ARG A 141 4.73 2.99 15.04
C ARG A 141 5.33 1.91 14.13
N GLN A 142 4.59 0.87 13.79
CA GLN A 142 5.05 -0.16 12.86
C GLN A 142 5.17 0.38 11.43
N LEU A 143 4.21 1.22 11.02
CA LEU A 143 4.26 1.89 9.72
C LEU A 143 5.50 2.80 9.64
N GLU A 144 5.76 3.59 10.68
CA GLU A 144 6.95 4.44 10.80
C GLU A 144 8.25 3.62 10.72
N GLN A 145 8.35 2.53 11.48
CA GLN A 145 9.51 1.63 11.43
C GLN A 145 9.72 1.01 10.05
N ALA A 146 8.64 0.58 9.39
CA ALA A 146 8.73 0.04 8.03
C ALA A 146 9.23 1.10 7.04
N LEU A 147 8.71 2.34 7.12
CA LEU A 147 9.16 3.44 6.28
C LEU A 147 10.64 3.77 6.52
N LEU A 148 11.10 3.77 7.78
CA LEU A 148 12.50 3.97 8.12
C LEU A 148 13.40 2.87 7.54
N ILE A 149 13.02 1.59 7.69
CA ILE A 149 13.78 0.46 7.13
C ILE A 149 13.88 0.58 5.61
N VAL A 150 12.78 0.95 4.93
CA VAL A 150 12.79 1.14 3.48
C VAL A 150 13.67 2.31 3.08
N ALA A 151 13.57 3.44 3.76
CA ALA A 151 14.41 4.61 3.50
C ALA A 151 15.90 4.28 3.63
N TRP A 152 16.28 3.58 4.71
CA TRP A 152 17.66 3.11 4.91
C TRP A 152 18.10 2.11 3.83
N THR A 153 17.26 1.14 3.51
CA THR A 153 17.55 0.14 2.47
C THR A 153 17.80 0.82 1.12
N CYS A 154 16.98 1.80 0.77
CA CYS A 154 17.14 2.55 -0.47
C CYS A 154 18.33 3.49 -0.45
N LEU A 155 18.64 4.13 0.68
CA LEU A 155 19.87 4.92 0.82
C LEU A 155 21.10 4.06 0.58
N ILE A 156 21.19 2.89 1.24
CA ILE A 156 22.31 1.96 1.08
C ILE A 156 22.37 1.50 -0.38
N TYR A 157 21.24 1.09 -0.95
CA TYR A 157 21.18 0.64 -2.33
C TYR A 157 21.67 1.73 -3.31
N PHE A 158 21.18 2.96 -3.16
CA PHE A 158 21.60 4.07 -4.02
C PHE A 158 23.08 4.36 -3.90
N TYR A 159 23.61 4.37 -2.67
CA TYR A 159 25.02 4.57 -2.43
C TYR A 159 25.87 3.50 -3.14
N LEU A 160 25.48 2.22 -3.03
CA LEU A 160 26.16 1.13 -3.73
C LEU A 160 26.01 1.25 -5.25
N ALA A 161 24.81 1.58 -5.74
CA ALA A 161 24.56 1.78 -7.17
C ALA A 161 25.46 2.89 -7.74
N THR A 162 25.60 4.01 -7.04
CA THR A 162 26.54 5.08 -7.44
C THR A 162 27.99 4.59 -7.43
N LEU A 163 28.41 3.82 -6.42
CA LEU A 163 29.79 3.32 -6.32
C LEU A 163 30.15 2.32 -7.44
N PHE A 164 29.22 1.47 -7.86
CA PHE A 164 29.49 0.36 -8.78
C PHE A 164 29.07 0.59 -10.24
N ILE A 165 28.05 1.40 -10.48
CA ILE A 165 27.54 1.64 -11.85
C ILE A 165 28.36 2.73 -12.56
N ASN A 166 29.12 3.56 -11.83
CA ASN A 166 30.01 4.56 -12.42
C ASN A 166 31.13 4.98 -11.44
N PRO A 167 32.39 4.52 -11.59
CA PRO A 167 33.53 5.29 -11.09
C PRO A 167 33.76 6.55 -11.94
#